data_AF-A0A2T2UL53-F1
#
_entry.id   AF-A0A2T2UL53-F1
#
_cell.length_a   1.000
_cell.length_b   1.000
_cell.length_c   1.000
_cell.angle_alpha   90.00
_cell.angle_beta   90.00
_cell.angle_gamma   90.00
#
_symmetry.space_group_name_H-M   'P 1'
#
loop_
_entity.id
_entity.type
_entity.pdbx_description
1 polymer ?
#
loop_
_entity_poly.entity_id
_entity_poly.type
_entity_poly.pdbx_seq_one_letter_code
_entity_poly.pdbx_strand_id
1 'polypeptide(L)'
;MHARYPRCLYTAAQVRELDRRAIDDHGIDGYRLMRRAAAAAFQCLRQRWPEAQRLAVFCGGGNNGGDGLVVAQLAHDAGLEVQV
;
A
#
# COMPACT_ATOMS: atom_id res chain seq x y z
N MET A 1 18.13 10.50 -15.53
CA MET A 1 17.19 11.40 -14.81
C MET A 1 17.34 11.14 -13.32
N HIS A 2 17.89 12.07 -12.53
CA HIS A 2 17.93 11.92 -11.08
C HIS A 2 16.55 12.25 -10.52
N ALA A 3 15.86 11.25 -9.97
CA ALA A 3 14.63 11.49 -9.22
C ALA A 3 14.93 12.47 -8.08
N ARG A 4 14.28 13.64 -8.11
CA ARG A 4 14.41 14.65 -7.06
C ARG A 4 13.65 14.13 -5.84
N TYR A 5 14.36 13.49 -4.92
CA TYR A 5 13.76 13.00 -3.68
C TYR A 5 13.22 14.17 -2.84
N PRO A 6 12.11 13.97 -2.11
CA PRO A 6 11.62 14.96 -1.16
C PRO A 6 12.75 15.32 -0.19
N ARG A 7 13.04 16.62 -0.03
CA ARG A 7 14.05 17.08 0.93
C ARG A 7 13.59 16.97 2.38
N CYS A 8 12.32 16.64 2.60
CA CYS A 8 11.74 16.40 3.91
C CYS A 8 11.00 15.06 3.84
N LEU A 9 11.45 14.10 4.64
CA LEU A 9 10.80 12.80 4.82
C LEU A 9 10.10 12.80 6.17
N TYR A 10 8.92 12.19 6.22
CA TYR A 10 8.22 11.98 7.48
C TYR A 10 8.86 10.83 8.25
N THR A 11 8.99 11.00 9.56
CA THR A 11 9.29 9.88 10.45
C THR A 11 8.08 8.95 10.55
N ALA A 12 8.30 7.70 10.96
CA ALA A 12 7.20 6.76 11.19
C ALA A 12 6.17 7.29 12.21
N ALA A 13 6.59 8.07 13.21
CA ALA A 13 5.68 8.70 14.16
C ALA A 13 4.83 9.80 13.48
N GLN A 14 5.44 10.60 12.60
CA GLN A 14 4.71 11.62 11.86
C GLN A 14 3.69 11.01 10.89
N VAL A 15 4.02 9.92 10.20
CA VAL A 15 3.05 9.22 9.33
C VAL A 15 1.88 8.67 10.15
N ARG A 16 2.12 8.04 11.30
CA ARG A 16 1.05 7.56 12.18
C ARG A 16 0.14 8.69 12.67
N GLU A 17 0.72 9.85 12.98
CA GLU A 17 -0.07 11.02 13.38
C GLU A 17 -0.89 11.58 12.21
N LEU A 18 -0.38 11.56 10.98
CA LEU A 18 -1.15 11.92 9.79
C LEU A 18 -2.34 10.98 9.58
N ASP A 19 -2.13 9.66 9.70
CA ASP A 19 -3.21 8.68 9.60
C ASP A 19 -4.26 8.89 10.69
N ARG A 20 -3.82 9.12 11.93
CA ARG A 20 -4.71 9.42 13.07
C ARG A 20 -5.57 10.64 12.80
N ARG A 21 -4.98 11.75 12.34
CA ARG A 21 -5.74 12.98 12.00
C ARG A 21 -6.70 12.77 10.84
N ALA A 22 -6.30 12.01 9.82
CA ALA A 22 -7.19 11.66 8.72
C ALA A 22 -8.44 10.90 9.21
N ILE A 23 -8.27 10.01 10.19
CA ILE A 23 -9.37 9.26 10.80
C ILE A 23 -10.20 10.14 11.72
N ASP A 24 -9.57 10.76 12.71
CA ASP A 24 -10.26 11.43 13.82
C ASP A 24 -10.82 12.80 13.39
N ASP A 25 -10.01 13.61 12.71
CA ASP A 25 -10.33 15.01 12.41
C ASP A 25 -11.11 15.14 11.08
N HIS A 26 -10.91 14.20 10.17
CA HIS A 26 -11.51 14.21 8.82
C HIS A 26 -12.49 13.05 8.55
N GLY A 27 -12.71 12.16 9.52
CA GLY A 27 -13.68 11.07 9.40
C GLY A 27 -13.34 10.06 8.31
N ILE A 28 -12.08 9.98 7.87
CA ILE A 28 -11.66 9.02 6.85
C ILE A 28 -11.41 7.68 7.52
N ASP A 29 -12.28 6.72 7.26
CA ASP A 29 -12.13 5.36 7.77
C ASP A 29 -10.71 4.78 7.52
N GLY A 30 -10.13 4.15 8.55
CA GLY A 30 -8.76 3.64 8.50
C GLY A 30 -8.58 2.53 7.47
N TYR A 31 -9.60 1.70 7.25
CA TYR A 31 -9.57 0.69 6.19
C TYR A 31 -9.60 1.33 4.80
N ARG A 32 -10.27 2.48 4.63
CA ARG A 32 -10.17 3.27 3.39
C ARG A 32 -8.75 3.80 3.15
N LEU A 33 -8.01 4.20 4.18
CA LEU A 33 -6.60 4.60 4.05
C LEU A 33 -5.73 3.42 3.60
N MET A 34 -5.87 2.27 4.27
CA MET A 34 -5.19 1.01 3.92
C MET A 34 -5.43 0.62 2.46
N ARG A 35 -6.69 0.63 2.01
CA ARG A 35 -7.03 0.33 0.61
C ARG A 35 -6.37 1.27 -0.39
N ARG A 36 -6.22 2.55 -0.05
CA ARG A 36 -5.53 3.54 -0.91
C ARG A 36 -4.03 3.25 -0.97
N ALA A 37 -3.40 2.96 0.16
CA ALA A 37 -1.99 2.61 0.23
C ALA A 37 -1.68 1.34 -0.58
N ALA A 38 -2.46 0.28 -0.38
CA ALA A 38 -2.36 -0.97 -1.12
C ALA A 38 -2.59 -0.78 -2.63
N ALA A 39 -3.60 0.01 -3.03
CA ALA A 39 -3.85 0.29 -4.45
C ALA A 39 -2.67 1.02 -5.11
N ALA A 40 -2.09 2.01 -4.42
CA ALA A 40 -0.91 2.71 -4.93
C ALA A 40 0.30 1.78 -5.04
N ALA A 41 0.53 0.92 -4.05
CA ALA A 41 1.59 -0.09 -4.09
C ALA A 41 1.41 -1.08 -5.25
N PHE A 42 0.18 -1.58 -5.45
CA PHE A 42 -0.13 -2.48 -6.56
C PHE A 42 0.05 -1.80 -7.93
N GLN A 43 -0.36 -0.53 -8.07
CA GLN A 43 -0.11 0.24 -9.29
C GLN A 43 1.39 0.38 -9.58
N CYS A 44 2.20 0.72 -8.57
CA CYS A 44 3.66 0.76 -8.71
C CYS A 44 4.24 -0.59 -9.14
N LEU A 45 3.74 -1.70 -8.59
CA LEU A 45 4.14 -3.04 -8.97
C LEU A 45 3.82 -3.32 -10.44
N ARG A 46 2.58 -3.05 -10.89
CA ARG A 46 2.16 -3.25 -12.28
C ARG A 46 2.94 -2.37 -13.27
N GLN A 47 3.30 -1.14 -12.88
CA GLN A 47 4.13 -0.26 -13.71
C GLN A 47 5.58 -0.75 -13.80
N ARG A 48 6.12 -1.28 -12.70
CA ARG A 48 7.51 -1.72 -12.65
C ARG A 48 7.73 -3.08 -13.30
N TRP A 49 6.75 -3.99 -13.19
CA TRP A 49 6.77 -5.34 -13.74
C TRP A 49 5.47 -5.66 -14.48
N PRO A 50 5.25 -5.07 -15.67
CA PRO A 50 3.98 -5.22 -16.40
C PRO A 50 3.67 -6.65 -16.84
N GLU A 51 4.71 -7.46 -17.10
CA GLU A 51 4.60 -8.84 -17.56
C GLU A 51 4.49 -9.87 -16.42
N ALA A 52 4.58 -9.44 -15.15
CA ALA A 52 4.44 -10.35 -14.02
C ALA A 52 3.04 -10.97 -14.00
N GLN A 53 2.98 -12.30 -14.00
CA GLN A 53 1.74 -13.08 -13.89
C GLN A 53 1.58 -13.74 -12.52
N ARG A 54 2.67 -13.89 -11.75
CA ARG A 54 2.68 -14.50 -10.42
C ARG A 54 3.16 -13.52 -9.36
N LEU A 55 2.54 -13.56 -8.19
CA LEU A 55 2.87 -12.70 -7.06
C LEU A 55 2.89 -13.51 -5.76
N ALA A 56 3.97 -13.40 -4.98
CA ALA A 56 4.02 -13.88 -3.61
C ALA A 56 4.02 -12.67 -2.65
N VAL A 57 3.14 -12.66 -1.65
CA VAL A 57 2.91 -11.53 -0.75
C VAL A 57 3.13 -11.95 0.70
N PHE A 58 4.25 -11.55 1.30
CA PHE A 58 4.55 -11.88 2.69
C PHE A 58 3.91 -10.87 3.65
N CYS A 59 2.89 -11.29 4.39
CA CYS A 59 2.14 -10.45 5.31
C CYS A 59 2.58 -10.64 6.77
N GLY A 60 2.90 -9.54 7.46
CA GLY A 60 3.05 -9.51 8.92
C GLY A 60 1.73 -9.31 9.65
N GLY A 61 1.74 -9.29 10.98
CA GLY A 61 0.52 -9.14 11.81
C GLY A 61 0.03 -7.70 12.04
N GLY A 62 0.64 -6.69 11.42
CA GLY A 62 0.30 -5.27 11.63
C GLY A 62 -0.44 -4.64 10.44
N ASN A 63 -0.58 -3.30 10.46
CA ASN A 63 -1.26 -2.55 9.39
C ASN A 63 -0.69 -2.82 8.00
N ASN A 64 0.64 -2.91 7.87
CA ASN A 64 1.29 -3.25 6.60
C ASN A 64 0.94 -4.67 6.11
N GLY A 65 0.63 -5.58 7.03
CA GLY A 65 0.09 -6.90 6.68
C GLY A 65 -1.30 -6.78 6.07
N GLY A 66 -2.14 -5.91 6.63
CA GLY A 66 -3.42 -5.54 6.03
C GLY A 66 -3.28 -4.96 4.63
N ASP A 67 -2.32 -4.05 4.41
CA ASP A 67 -2.01 -3.54 3.07
C ASP A 67 -1.62 -4.68 2.12
N GLY A 68 -0.77 -5.61 2.58
CA GLY A 68 -0.36 -6.79 1.82
C GLY A 68 -1.53 -7.67 1.41
N LEU A 69 -2.45 -7.95 2.33
CA LEU A 69 -3.67 -8.71 2.02
C LEU A 69 -4.54 -8.00 0.98
N VAL A 70 -4.66 -6.67 1.06
CA VAL A 70 -5.40 -5.90 0.03
C VAL A 70 -4.65 -5.90 -1.31
N VAL A 71 -3.31 -5.83 -1.33
CA VAL A 71 -2.53 -6.01 -2.56
C VAL A 71 -2.76 -7.39 -3.17
N ALA A 72 -2.80 -8.43 -2.34
CA ALA A 72 -3.08 -9.79 -2.80
C ALA A 72 -4.48 -9.89 -3.42
N GLN A 73 -5.49 -9.29 -2.79
CA GLN A 73 -6.84 -9.20 -3.36
C GLN A 73 -6.84 -8.48 -4.71
N LEU A 74 -6.19 -7.32 -4.82
CA LEU A 74 -6.11 -6.57 -6.08
C LEU A 74 -5.38 -7.35 -7.18
N ALA A 75 -4.35 -8.11 -6.82
CA ALA A 75 -3.63 -8.98 -7.75
C ALA A 75 -4.53 -10.12 -8.25
N HIS A 76 -5.29 -10.75 -7.35
CA HIS A 76 -6.27 -11.77 -7.69
C HIS A 76 -7.35 -11.22 -8.64
N ASP A 77 -7.93 -10.06 -8.32
CA ASP A 77 -8.95 -9.39 -9.14
C ASP A 77 -8.43 -9.01 -10.54
N ALA A 78 -7.13 -8.75 -10.64
CA ALA A 78 -6.44 -8.46 -11.90
C ALA A 78 -6.01 -9.73 -12.68
N GLY A 79 -6.34 -10.92 -12.19
CA GLY A 79 -6.06 -12.19 -12.86
C GLY A 79 -4.63 -12.71 -12.69
N LEU A 80 -3.87 -12.20 -11.71
CA LEU A 80 -2.56 -12.76 -11.37
C LEU A 80 -2.73 -14.00 -10.48
N GLU A 81 -1.83 -14.96 -10.64
CA GLU A 81 -1.67 -16.05 -9.68
C GLU A 81 -0.99 -15.49 -8.42
N VAL A 82 -1.72 -15.40 -7.32
CA VAL A 82 -1.22 -14.81 -6.08
C VAL A 82 -1.21 -15.80 -4.94
N GLN A 83 -0.15 -15.74 -4.13
CA GLN A 83 0.01 -16.49 -2.89
C GLN A 83 0.39 -15.53 -1.76
N VAL A 84 -0.12 -15.78 -0.56
CA VAL A 84 0.18 -15.03 0.65
C VAL A 84 0.91 -15.93 1.64
#